data_AF-A0A2V6YPC5-F1
#
_entry.id   AF-A0A2V6YPC5-F1
#
_cell.length_a   1.000
_cell.length_b   1.000
_cell.length_c   1.000
_cell.angle_alpha   90.00
_cell.angle_beta   90.00
_cell.angle_gamma   90.00
#
_symmetry.space_group_name_H-M   'P 1'
#
loop_
_entity.id
_entity.type
_entity.pdbx_description
1 polymer ?
#
loop_
_entity_poly.entity_id
_entity_poly.type
_entity_poly.pdbx_seq_one_letter_code
_entity_poly.pdbx_strand_id
1 'polypeptide(L)'
;MVSPLPGDRRCAVPQCGPEDQRLRGHVHRSSLRVARDERRGEGLTPRVGTLHAVPPSELGGEVHGGQPSPGRRSAGRPRGSFMTVVILTGHPENRYAGDVLRAINGRGVRKVHVVAGTWKSGPRNLPGLLRTHGPSLPWVVAKWLARGAVRPLASFFSRRGPATGLAADVERQGGRFVLVEDPNGTECGQILGQLGVDILVLAGAPIVRANILGIPRIGTLNAHQGALPKYRGMNVVEWAIFDGSVPSVSVHFVDPGIDTGDVVATEEIEVRSTDTIEGVRARAATTQAHLLAWAVGVACSRPLPRLPQRAAEGRQYYVMHPRLRRVTQRRLAGVSDPARASTTRR
;
A
#
# COMPACT_ATOMS: atom_id res chain seq x y z
N MET A 1 -53.38 30.91 -14.29
CA MET A 1 -52.01 30.63 -14.77
C MET A 1 -51.21 30.05 -13.62
N VAL A 2 -50.37 29.06 -13.94
CA VAL A 2 -49.36 28.37 -13.12
C VAL A 2 -49.87 27.28 -12.18
N SER A 3 -49.63 26.05 -12.63
CA SER A 3 -49.74 24.76 -11.95
C SER A 3 -48.70 24.57 -10.83
N PRO A 4 -48.97 23.75 -9.81
CA PRO A 4 -47.94 23.20 -8.93
C PRO A 4 -47.30 21.92 -9.50
N LEU A 5 -46.03 21.74 -9.16
CA LEU A 5 -45.09 20.70 -9.59
C LEU A 5 -45.40 19.30 -9.00
N PRO A 6 -44.89 18.22 -9.63
CA PRO A 6 -45.24 16.84 -9.32
C PRO A 6 -44.42 16.22 -8.18
N GLY A 7 -45.12 15.49 -7.31
CA GLY A 7 -44.55 14.61 -6.29
C GLY A 7 -44.22 13.19 -6.80
N ASP A 8 -43.37 12.53 -6.01
CA ASP A 8 -43.19 11.09 -5.86
C ASP A 8 -43.08 10.20 -7.10
N ARG A 9 -41.85 10.00 -7.58
CA ARG A 9 -41.47 8.78 -8.30
C ARG A 9 -40.99 7.72 -7.31
N ARG A 10 -41.89 6.81 -6.95
CA ARG A 10 -41.52 5.48 -6.44
C ARG A 10 -40.93 4.67 -7.61
N CYS A 11 -39.66 4.30 -7.53
CA CYS A 11 -39.09 3.34 -8.48
C CYS A 11 -39.65 1.93 -8.19
N ALA A 12 -40.33 1.38 -9.19
CA ALA A 12 -40.89 0.05 -9.20
C ALA A 12 -39.78 -1.01 -9.34
N VAL A 13 -39.95 -2.11 -8.60
CA VAL A 13 -39.19 -3.36 -8.73
C VAL A 13 -39.75 -4.13 -9.93
N PRO A 14 -38.92 -4.65 -10.87
CA PRO A 14 -39.44 -5.47 -11.97
C PRO A 14 -39.80 -6.87 -11.46
N GLN A 15 -41.06 -7.27 -11.66
CA GLN A 15 -41.53 -8.64 -11.52
C GLN A 15 -41.07 -9.44 -12.75
N CYS A 16 -40.34 -10.55 -12.54
CA CYS A 16 -40.10 -11.56 -13.58
C CYS A 16 -41.29 -12.53 -13.64
N GLY A 17 -41.86 -12.68 -14.85
CA GLY A 17 -42.87 -13.68 -15.18
C GLY A 17 -42.29 -15.07 -15.46
N PRO A 18 -43.14 -16.10 -15.61
CA PRO A 18 -42.75 -17.49 -15.42
C PRO A 18 -42.61 -18.25 -16.74
N GLU A 19 -41.44 -18.24 -17.37
CA GLU A 19 -41.10 -19.17 -18.46
C GLU A 19 -39.61 -19.54 -18.39
N ASP A 20 -39.28 -20.58 -17.62
CA ASP A 20 -38.30 -21.61 -18.04
C ASP A 20 -38.26 -22.75 -17.00
N GLN A 21 -39.40 -23.44 -16.89
CA GLN A 21 -39.44 -24.78 -16.31
C GLN A 21 -39.21 -25.79 -17.42
N ARG A 22 -37.97 -26.28 -17.57
CA ARG A 22 -37.62 -27.65 -18.01
C ARG A 22 -36.11 -27.76 -18.13
N LEU A 23 -35.45 -28.18 -17.06
CA LEU A 23 -34.25 -29.03 -17.08
C LEU A 23 -34.07 -29.58 -15.64
N ARG A 24 -34.87 -30.58 -15.29
CA ARG A 24 -34.66 -31.43 -14.11
C ARG A 24 -33.76 -32.59 -14.54
N GLY A 25 -32.63 -32.77 -13.86
CA GLY A 25 -31.81 -33.96 -14.01
C GLY A 25 -30.59 -33.94 -13.10
N HIS A 26 -30.68 -34.68 -11.98
CA HIS A 26 -29.59 -35.13 -11.11
C HIS A 26 -28.90 -34.11 -10.17
N VAL A 27 -29.49 -33.97 -8.97
CA VAL A 27 -28.72 -33.65 -7.75
C VAL A 27 -28.80 -34.86 -6.83
N HIS A 28 -27.65 -35.52 -6.64
CA HIS A 28 -27.48 -36.54 -5.62
C HIS A 28 -27.62 -35.88 -4.23
N ARG A 29 -28.68 -36.25 -3.50
CA ARG A 29 -28.76 -36.03 -2.06
C ARG A 29 -27.80 -36.98 -1.36
N SER A 30 -26.66 -36.47 -0.88
CA SER A 30 -25.94 -37.10 0.23
C SER A 30 -26.32 -36.39 1.52
N SER A 31 -27.07 -37.13 2.33
CA SER A 31 -27.47 -36.80 3.70
C SER A 31 -26.26 -36.77 4.63
N LEU A 32 -25.89 -35.60 5.14
CA LEU A 32 -25.04 -35.49 6.32
C LEU A 32 -25.93 -35.40 7.56
N ARG A 33 -25.99 -36.52 8.29
CA ARG A 33 -26.60 -36.61 9.62
C ARG A 33 -25.84 -35.69 10.56
N VAL A 34 -26.56 -34.74 11.15
CA VAL A 34 -26.08 -33.96 12.30
C VAL A 34 -26.09 -34.90 13.50
N ALA A 35 -24.90 -35.31 13.96
CA ALA A 35 -24.74 -35.87 15.29
C ALA A 35 -24.82 -34.72 16.29
N ARG A 36 -25.83 -34.73 17.16
CA ARG A 36 -25.85 -33.93 18.39
C ARG A 36 -24.83 -34.53 19.35
N ASP A 37 -23.72 -33.84 19.60
CA ASP A 37 -22.91 -34.06 20.80
C ASP A 37 -23.34 -33.00 21.82
N GLU A 38 -24.20 -33.42 22.76
CA GLU A 38 -24.48 -32.66 23.98
C GLU A 38 -23.30 -32.85 24.94
N ARG A 39 -22.27 -32.00 24.81
CA ARG A 39 -21.30 -31.81 25.89
C ARG A 39 -21.08 -30.34 26.21
N ARG A 40 -21.13 -30.11 27.53
CA ARG A 40 -21.20 -28.83 28.22
C ARG A 40 -19.86 -28.10 28.13
N GLY A 41 -19.95 -26.81 27.80
CA GLY A 41 -19.11 -25.72 28.29
C GLY A 41 -17.61 -25.82 28.06
N GLU A 42 -17.13 -25.31 26.92
CA GLU A 42 -15.85 -24.59 26.79
C GLU A 42 -15.96 -23.57 25.63
N GLY A 43 -15.22 -22.46 25.73
CA GLY A 43 -15.35 -21.27 24.89
C GLY A 43 -15.13 -21.52 23.40
N LEU A 44 -16.05 -21.00 22.58
CA LEU A 44 -15.97 -20.96 21.11
C LEU A 44 -14.80 -20.08 20.66
N THR A 45 -13.67 -20.71 20.33
CA THR A 45 -12.67 -20.11 19.43
C THR A 45 -13.08 -20.43 17.99
N PRO A 46 -13.23 -19.44 17.09
CA PRO A 46 -13.46 -19.72 15.68
C PRO A 46 -12.16 -20.26 15.08
N ARG A 47 -12.16 -21.53 14.65
CA ARG A 47 -11.13 -22.06 13.75
C ARG A 47 -11.28 -21.37 12.39
N VAL A 48 -10.49 -20.32 12.16
CA VAL A 48 -10.34 -19.69 10.86
C VAL A 48 -9.30 -20.47 10.07
N GLY A 49 -9.64 -20.84 8.83
CA GLY A 49 -8.78 -21.59 7.93
C GLY A 49 -7.43 -20.91 7.72
N THR A 50 -6.38 -21.71 7.83
CA THR A 50 -4.98 -21.32 7.60
C THR A 50 -4.83 -20.90 6.14
N LEU A 51 -4.66 -19.60 5.89
CA LEU A 51 -4.04 -19.13 4.65
C LEU A 51 -2.54 -19.38 4.84
N HIS A 52 -1.96 -20.24 4.01
CA HIS A 52 -0.52 -20.52 4.03
C HIS A 52 0.26 -19.25 3.72
N ALA A 53 0.75 -18.57 4.76
CA ALA A 53 1.94 -17.74 4.63
C ALA A 53 3.10 -18.71 4.37
N VAL A 54 3.87 -18.49 3.30
CA VAL A 54 5.18 -19.14 3.17
C VAL A 54 6.13 -18.31 4.03
N PRO A 55 6.59 -18.79 5.19
CA PRO A 55 7.53 -18.04 5.99
C PRO A 55 8.83 -17.82 5.20
N PRO A 56 9.55 -16.69 5.38
CA PRO A 56 10.78 -16.38 4.65
C PRO A 56 11.86 -17.49 4.70
N SER A 57 11.78 -18.38 5.70
CA SER A 57 12.65 -19.54 5.89
C SER A 57 12.40 -20.71 4.93
N GLU A 58 11.27 -20.76 4.21
CA GLU A 58 10.85 -21.93 3.42
C GLU A 58 10.92 -21.74 1.88
N LEU A 59 11.38 -20.59 1.38
CA LEU A 59 11.48 -20.30 -0.07
C LEU A 59 12.70 -20.93 -0.77
N GLY A 60 13.10 -22.14 -0.36
CA GLY A 60 14.25 -22.90 -0.86
C GLY A 60 13.92 -23.98 -1.91
N GLY A 61 12.88 -23.80 -2.71
CA GLY A 61 12.47 -24.74 -3.76
C GLY A 61 12.52 -24.12 -5.15
N GLU A 62 13.06 -24.87 -6.12
CA GLU A 62 13.11 -24.50 -7.53
C GLU A 62 11.69 -24.22 -8.08
N VAL A 63 11.51 -23.05 -8.70
CA VAL A 63 10.25 -22.66 -9.36
C VAL A 63 10.44 -22.80 -10.87
N HIS A 64 9.70 -23.72 -11.49
CA HIS A 64 9.63 -23.85 -12.95
C HIS A 64 9.00 -22.59 -13.58
N GLY A 65 9.71 -22.04 -14.56
CA GLY A 65 9.42 -20.75 -15.16
C GLY A 65 8.19 -20.73 -16.07
N GLY A 66 7.25 -19.84 -15.76
CA GLY A 66 6.26 -19.33 -16.72
C GLY A 66 6.85 -18.20 -17.57
N GLN A 67 6.62 -18.23 -18.88
CA GLN A 67 7.16 -17.24 -19.81
C GLN A 67 6.56 -15.84 -19.61
N PRO A 68 7.37 -14.77 -19.63
CA PRO A 68 6.89 -13.39 -19.59
C PRO A 68 6.39 -12.92 -20.97
N SER A 69 5.33 -12.10 -20.96
CA SER A 69 4.77 -11.41 -22.13
C SER A 69 5.80 -10.51 -22.85
N PRO A 70 5.67 -10.30 -24.17
CA PRO A 70 6.72 -9.68 -24.97
C PRO A 70 6.70 -8.15 -24.83
N GLY A 71 7.71 -7.59 -24.18
CA GLY A 71 7.93 -6.15 -24.12
C GLY A 71 9.34 -5.78 -23.64
N ARG A 72 10.19 -5.36 -24.59
CA ARG A 72 11.58 -4.89 -24.44
C ARG A 72 12.60 -5.92 -23.92
N ARG A 73 13.45 -6.41 -24.83
CA ARG A 73 14.76 -6.99 -24.48
C ARG A 73 15.61 -5.90 -23.84
N SER A 74 15.84 -5.97 -22.52
CA SER A 74 16.88 -5.15 -21.89
C SER A 74 18.23 -5.65 -22.38
N ALA A 75 19.07 -4.77 -22.92
CA ALA A 75 20.49 -5.06 -23.10
C ALA A 75 21.06 -5.54 -21.76
N GLY A 76 21.54 -6.79 -21.72
CA GLY A 76 22.06 -7.40 -20.49
C GLY A 76 23.25 -6.60 -19.96
N ARG A 77 23.25 -6.29 -18.66
CA ARG A 77 24.31 -5.53 -18.02
C ARG A 77 25.59 -6.38 -17.94
N PRO A 78 26.79 -5.78 -18.04
CA PRO A 78 28.04 -6.51 -17.85
C PRO A 78 28.08 -7.23 -16.50
N ARG A 79 28.61 -8.46 -16.47
CA ARG A 79 28.82 -9.21 -15.23
C ARG A 79 29.63 -8.36 -14.23
N GLY A 80 29.19 -8.29 -12.97
CA GLY A 80 29.86 -7.56 -11.89
C GLY A 80 29.28 -6.20 -11.52
N SER A 81 28.14 -5.81 -12.11
CA SER A 81 27.53 -4.51 -11.88
C SER A 81 26.54 -4.52 -10.69
N PHE A 82 26.73 -3.64 -9.70
CA PHE A 82 25.89 -3.59 -8.50
C PHE A 82 24.45 -3.13 -8.77
N MET A 83 23.47 -3.73 -8.08
CA MET A 83 22.06 -3.35 -8.14
C MET A 83 21.86 -1.92 -7.63
N THR A 84 21.19 -1.08 -8.41
CA THR A 84 20.83 0.29 -8.02
C THR A 84 19.48 0.30 -7.30
N VAL A 85 19.51 0.51 -5.98
CA VAL A 85 18.31 0.64 -5.15
C VAL A 85 18.06 2.11 -4.84
N VAL A 86 16.82 2.56 -5.05
CA VAL A 86 16.40 3.92 -4.73
C VAL A 86 15.15 3.90 -3.87
N ILE A 87 15.15 4.66 -2.77
CA ILE A 87 13.95 4.93 -1.97
C ILE A 87 13.32 6.24 -2.46
N LEU A 88 12.05 6.21 -2.80
CA LEU A 88 11.24 7.40 -3.10
C LEU A 88 10.37 7.73 -1.88
N THR A 89 10.43 8.97 -1.42
CA THR A 89 9.64 9.47 -0.28
C THR A 89 9.01 10.82 -0.61
N GLY A 90 7.85 11.10 -0.02
CA GLY A 90 7.16 12.38 -0.20
C GLY A 90 7.77 13.56 0.55
N HIS A 91 8.67 13.32 1.51
CA HIS A 91 9.28 14.37 2.35
C HIS A 91 10.74 14.04 2.70
N PRO A 92 11.65 15.03 2.76
CA PRO A 92 13.07 14.81 3.10
C PRO A 92 13.31 14.30 4.52
N GLU A 93 12.42 14.62 5.46
CA GLU A 93 12.52 14.21 6.87
C GLU A 93 11.63 13.01 7.21
N ASN A 94 11.26 12.21 6.21
CA ASN A 94 10.38 11.07 6.43
C ASN A 94 11.08 10.01 7.30
N ARG A 95 10.61 9.88 8.55
CA ARG A 95 11.16 8.94 9.53
C ARG A 95 11.09 7.48 9.05
N TYR A 96 9.97 7.08 8.44
CA TYR A 96 9.79 5.74 7.92
C TYR A 96 10.76 5.42 6.78
N ALA A 97 11.04 6.39 5.89
CA ALA A 97 12.09 6.22 4.88
C ALA A 97 13.48 6.03 5.51
N GLY A 98 13.76 6.70 6.64
CA GLY A 98 14.96 6.46 7.44
C GLY A 98 15.02 5.07 8.08
N ASP A 99 13.90 4.58 8.60
CA ASP A 99 13.81 3.22 9.15
C ASP A 99 14.04 2.16 8.06
N VAL A 100 13.43 2.34 6.88
CA VAL A 100 13.63 1.47 5.70
C VAL A 100 15.10 1.50 5.26
N LEU A 101 15.72 2.67 5.14
CA LEU A 101 17.13 2.80 4.78
C LEU A 101 18.04 2.07 5.78
N ARG A 102 17.82 2.27 7.09
CA ARG A 102 18.59 1.60 8.14
C ARG A 102 18.42 0.08 8.08
N ALA A 103 17.20 -0.40 7.86
CA ALA A 103 16.92 -1.83 7.72
C ALA A 103 17.62 -2.43 6.49
N ILE A 104 17.59 -1.75 5.33
CA ILE A 104 18.30 -2.17 4.11
C ILE A 104 19.82 -2.21 4.36
N ASN A 105 20.38 -1.17 4.97
CA ASN A 105 21.79 -1.11 5.33
C ASN A 105 22.20 -2.24 6.29
N GLY A 106 21.32 -2.61 7.23
CA GLY A 106 21.51 -3.72 8.17
C GLY A 106 21.59 -5.09 7.48
N ARG A 107 21.09 -5.20 6.24
CA ARG A 107 21.22 -6.39 5.38
C ARG A 107 22.48 -6.36 4.51
N GLY A 108 23.37 -5.38 4.69
CA GLY A 108 24.61 -5.24 3.93
C GLY A 108 24.46 -4.55 2.56
N VAL A 109 23.26 -4.13 2.18
CA VAL A 109 23.03 -3.38 0.95
C VAL A 109 23.40 -1.92 1.18
N ARG A 110 24.44 -1.45 0.49
CA ARG A 110 24.99 -0.08 0.59
C ARG A 110 24.81 0.67 -0.73
N LYS A 111 25.19 1.95 -0.74
CA LYS A 111 24.96 2.90 -1.83
C LYS A 111 23.48 3.03 -2.25
N VAL A 112 22.56 2.89 -1.29
CA VAL A 112 21.13 3.13 -1.52
C VAL A 112 20.90 4.62 -1.75
N HIS A 113 20.25 5.00 -2.85
CA HIS A 113 19.93 6.40 -3.10
C HIS A 113 18.55 6.75 -2.52
N VAL A 114 18.32 8.03 -2.23
CA VAL A 114 17.01 8.54 -1.83
C VAL A 114 16.66 9.71 -2.72
N VAL A 115 15.45 9.67 -3.28
CA VAL A 115 14.80 10.81 -3.92
C VAL A 115 13.64 11.24 -3.04
N ALA A 116 13.68 12.49 -2.58
CA ALA A 116 12.70 13.03 -1.64
C ALA A 116 11.94 14.21 -2.26
N GLY A 117 10.62 14.10 -2.27
CA GLY A 117 9.74 15.21 -2.58
C GLY A 117 9.89 16.32 -1.56
N THR A 118 9.89 17.57 -2.01
CA THR A 118 9.75 18.75 -1.15
C THR A 118 8.32 19.29 -1.16
N TRP A 119 7.38 18.57 -1.80
CA TRP A 119 5.98 18.94 -1.88
C TRP A 119 5.39 19.04 -0.46
N LYS A 120 5.42 20.25 0.10
CA LYS A 120 4.47 20.65 1.11
C LYS A 120 3.11 20.44 0.49
N SER A 121 2.20 19.77 1.20
CA SER A 121 0.77 19.86 0.91
C SER A 121 0.35 21.33 0.93
N GLY A 122 0.50 22.01 -0.22
CA GLY A 122 -0.08 23.31 -0.48
C GLY A 122 -1.60 23.19 -0.32
N PRO A 123 -2.29 24.29 -0.01
CA PRO A 123 -3.71 24.24 0.31
C PRO A 123 -4.46 23.55 -0.82
N ARG A 124 -5.20 22.48 -0.48
CA ARG A 124 -6.02 21.67 -1.40
C ARG A 124 -7.13 22.47 -2.12
N ASN A 125 -7.21 23.79 -1.93
CA ASN A 125 -8.32 24.64 -2.30
C ASN A 125 -7.90 25.87 -3.12
N LEU A 126 -6.91 25.82 -4.02
CA LEU A 126 -6.71 26.93 -4.96
C LEU A 126 -7.97 27.21 -5.84
N PRO A 127 -8.72 26.18 -6.31
CA PRO A 127 -10.01 26.41 -6.97
C PRO A 127 -11.07 27.02 -6.03
N GLY A 128 -10.98 26.73 -4.73
CA GLY A 128 -11.87 27.30 -3.71
C GLY A 128 -11.53 28.75 -3.37
N LEU A 129 -10.23 29.10 -3.35
CA LEU A 129 -9.72 30.43 -3.04
C LEU A 129 -9.99 31.43 -4.18
N LEU A 130 -9.88 30.96 -5.43
CA LEU A 130 -10.29 31.71 -6.63
C LEU A 130 -11.80 31.97 -6.64
N ARG A 131 -12.60 31.05 -6.09
CA ARG A 131 -14.05 31.20 -5.93
C ARG A 131 -14.43 32.24 -4.86
N THR A 132 -13.60 32.45 -3.84
CA THR A 132 -13.86 33.40 -2.75
C THR A 132 -13.31 34.80 -2.99
N HIS A 133 -12.27 34.99 -3.82
CA HIS A 133 -11.56 36.28 -3.91
C HIS A 133 -11.45 36.89 -5.32
N GLY A 134 -11.98 36.22 -6.35
CA GLY A 134 -12.01 36.78 -7.72
C GLY A 134 -10.63 36.88 -8.39
N PRO A 135 -10.58 37.22 -9.68
CA PRO A 135 -9.37 37.14 -10.50
C PRO A 135 -8.39 38.33 -10.34
N SER A 136 -8.60 39.23 -9.37
CA SER A 136 -7.92 40.54 -9.33
C SER A 136 -6.62 40.58 -8.50
N LEU A 137 -5.87 39.48 -8.35
CA LEU A 137 -4.55 39.53 -7.69
C LEU A 137 -3.40 39.33 -8.71
N PRO A 138 -2.77 40.43 -9.20
CA PRO A 138 -1.64 40.42 -10.14
C PRO A 138 -0.46 39.53 -9.71
N TRP A 139 -0.27 39.33 -8.41
CA TRP A 139 0.85 38.56 -7.89
C TRP A 139 0.74 37.05 -8.17
N VAL A 140 -0.46 36.49 -8.37
CA VAL A 140 -0.65 35.05 -8.65
C VAL A 140 -0.16 34.72 -10.06
N VAL A 141 -0.48 35.57 -11.04
CA VAL A 141 -0.02 35.46 -12.43
C VAL A 141 1.49 35.73 -12.51
N ALA A 142 2.00 36.73 -11.79
CA ALA A 142 3.44 37.00 -11.72
C ALA A 142 4.25 35.81 -11.14
N LYS A 143 3.70 35.13 -10.12
CA LYS A 143 4.33 33.94 -9.52
C LYS A 143 4.26 32.71 -10.43
N TRP A 144 3.30 32.68 -11.37
CA TRP A 144 3.16 31.61 -12.37
C TRP A 144 4.11 31.80 -13.54
N LEU A 145 4.22 33.03 -14.08
CA LEU A 145 5.17 33.37 -15.14
C LEU A 145 6.63 33.22 -14.67
N ALA A 146 6.93 33.52 -13.41
CA ALA A 146 8.26 33.29 -12.82
C ALA A 146 8.64 31.81 -12.67
N ARG A 147 7.69 30.87 -12.79
CA ARG A 147 7.92 29.41 -12.68
C ARG A 147 8.09 28.70 -14.03
N GLY A 148 7.82 29.39 -15.15
CA GLY A 148 7.92 28.84 -16.50
C GLY A 148 9.31 28.85 -17.12
N ALA A 149 10.34 29.34 -16.44
CA ALA A 149 11.71 29.26 -16.93
C ALA A 149 12.20 27.81 -16.84
N VAL A 150 12.35 27.15 -17.99
CA VAL A 150 13.11 25.89 -18.13
C VAL A 150 14.52 26.18 -17.64
N ARG A 151 14.82 25.82 -16.39
CA ARG A 151 16.15 26.02 -15.80
C ARG A 151 17.09 24.96 -16.35
N PRO A 152 18.32 25.34 -16.74
CA PRO A 152 19.24 24.41 -17.36
C PRO A 152 19.55 23.24 -16.41
N LEU A 153 19.68 22.06 -17.02
CA LEU A 153 19.99 20.78 -16.37
C LEU A 153 21.26 20.85 -15.50
N ALA A 154 22.11 21.87 -15.68
CA ALA A 154 23.36 22.09 -14.97
C ALA A 154 23.24 22.48 -13.48
N SER A 155 22.03 22.70 -12.95
CA SER A 155 21.83 22.83 -11.48
C SER A 155 21.83 21.49 -10.73
N PHE A 156 22.12 20.40 -11.45
CA PHE A 156 22.11 18.98 -11.12
C PHE A 156 22.74 18.55 -9.77
N PHE A 157 23.63 19.35 -9.20
CA PHE A 157 24.45 18.94 -8.05
C PHE A 157 24.22 19.72 -6.74
N SER A 158 23.34 20.71 -6.71
CA SER A 158 23.41 21.73 -5.65
C SER A 158 22.25 21.78 -4.66
N ARG A 159 21.26 20.88 -4.73
CA ARG A 159 20.29 20.71 -3.64
C ARG A 159 20.71 19.57 -2.72
N ARG A 160 21.79 19.79 -1.98
CA ARG A 160 22.12 18.95 -0.82
C ARG A 160 20.96 19.02 0.19
N GLY A 161 20.56 17.86 0.69
CA GLY A 161 19.63 17.80 1.81
C GLY A 161 20.23 18.46 3.07
N PRO A 162 19.41 18.71 4.11
CA PRO A 162 19.94 19.16 5.40
C PRO A 162 21.01 18.18 5.91
N ALA A 163 22.08 18.68 6.54
CA ALA A 163 23.24 17.89 6.98
C ALA A 163 22.96 16.93 8.15
N THR A 164 21.69 16.68 8.47
CA THR A 164 21.22 15.83 9.56
C THR A 164 20.04 14.96 9.10
N GLY A 165 19.75 13.90 9.86
CA GLY A 165 18.63 13.00 9.56
C GLY A 165 18.86 12.12 8.32
N LEU A 166 17.80 11.93 7.52
CA LEU A 166 17.79 10.97 6.40
C LEU A 166 18.88 11.27 5.37
N ALA A 167 19.10 12.53 5.01
CA ALA A 167 20.11 12.91 4.02
C ALA A 167 21.52 12.54 4.49
N ALA A 168 21.86 12.85 5.74
CA ALA A 168 23.14 12.47 6.33
C ALA A 168 23.33 10.94 6.40
N ASP A 169 22.27 10.19 6.74
CA ASP A 169 22.31 8.73 6.78
C ASP A 169 22.55 8.13 5.37
N VAL A 170 21.97 8.72 4.33
CA VAL A 170 22.19 8.32 2.93
C VAL A 170 23.61 8.59 2.48
N GLU A 171 24.12 9.79 2.75
CA GLU A 171 25.49 10.18 2.38
C GLU A 171 26.53 9.32 3.12
N ARG A 172 26.30 9.02 4.40
CA ARG A 172 27.22 8.19 5.23
C ARG A 172 27.44 6.79 4.66
N GLN A 173 26.44 6.21 3.99
CA GLN A 173 26.56 4.89 3.34
C GLN A 173 26.93 4.98 1.85
N GLY A 174 27.35 6.15 1.37
CA GLY A 174 27.83 6.37 0.00
C GLY A 174 26.72 6.48 -1.05
N GLY A 175 25.48 6.69 -0.64
CA GLY A 175 24.35 6.94 -1.52
C GLY A 175 24.26 8.41 -1.93
N ARG A 176 23.26 8.69 -2.76
CA ARG A 176 22.92 10.07 -3.18
C ARG A 176 21.57 10.43 -2.61
N PHE A 177 21.48 11.56 -1.93
CA PHE A 177 20.21 12.15 -1.50
C PHE A 177 19.85 13.28 -2.45
N VAL A 178 18.68 13.20 -3.07
CA VAL A 178 18.24 14.17 -4.10
C VAL A 178 16.87 14.71 -3.74
N LEU A 179 16.72 16.03 -3.82
CA LEU A 179 15.44 16.71 -3.63
C LEU A 179 14.75 16.95 -4.99
N VAL A 180 13.45 16.70 -5.05
CA VAL A 180 12.58 17.01 -6.20
C VAL A 180 11.35 17.77 -5.72
N GLU A 181 10.78 18.66 -6.54
CA GLU A 181 9.56 19.39 -6.13
C GLU A 181 8.37 18.45 -5.98
N ASP A 182 8.13 17.58 -6.97
CA ASP A 182 7.07 16.57 -6.99
C ASP A 182 7.67 15.18 -7.27
N PRO A 183 7.45 14.16 -6.42
CA PRO A 183 7.82 12.76 -6.70
C PRO A 183 7.25 12.18 -8.00
N ASN A 184 6.20 12.79 -8.56
CA ASN A 184 5.65 12.43 -9.87
C ASN A 184 6.05 13.38 -11.00
N GLY A 185 6.85 14.41 -10.70
CA GLY A 185 7.28 15.39 -11.68
C GLY A 185 8.27 14.82 -12.70
N THR A 186 8.37 15.46 -13.86
CA THR A 186 9.30 15.06 -14.94
C THR A 186 10.76 15.02 -14.46
N GLU A 187 11.16 15.97 -13.61
CA GLU A 187 12.48 16.02 -12.98
C GLU A 187 12.80 14.73 -12.21
N CYS A 188 11.84 14.24 -11.40
CA CYS A 188 12.01 12.99 -10.66
C CYS A 188 12.23 11.81 -11.61
N GLY A 189 11.44 11.72 -12.67
CA GLY A 189 11.60 10.66 -13.67
C GLY A 189 12.97 10.70 -14.37
N GLN A 190 13.47 11.88 -14.70
CA GLN A 190 14.80 12.05 -15.29
C GLN A 190 15.91 11.59 -14.33
N ILE A 191 15.84 12.01 -13.07
CA ILE A 191 16.80 11.62 -12.02
C ILE A 191 16.80 10.11 -11.82
N LEU A 192 15.62 9.49 -11.71
CA LEU A 192 15.50 8.04 -11.56
C LEU A 192 16.06 7.30 -12.79
N GLY A 193 15.81 7.81 -13.99
CA GLY A 193 16.39 7.27 -15.22
C GLY A 193 17.93 7.35 -15.25
N GLN A 194 18.50 8.48 -14.85
CA GLN A 194 19.95 8.70 -14.82
C GLN A 194 20.67 7.89 -13.75
N LEU A 195 20.01 7.61 -12.62
CA LEU A 195 20.53 6.70 -11.62
C LEU A 195 20.57 5.24 -12.12
N GLY A 196 19.81 4.90 -13.17
CA GLY A 196 19.71 3.53 -13.68
C GLY A 196 19.06 2.61 -12.66
N VAL A 197 17.89 3.00 -12.14
CA VAL A 197 17.20 2.32 -11.04
C VAL A 197 16.86 0.88 -11.43
N ASP A 198 17.29 -0.08 -10.60
CA ASP A 198 16.88 -1.48 -10.71
C ASP A 198 15.61 -1.71 -9.88
N ILE A 199 15.61 -1.26 -8.62
CA ILE A 199 14.48 -1.34 -7.70
C ILE A 199 14.17 0.03 -7.13
N LEU A 200 12.91 0.42 -7.22
CA LEU A 200 12.36 1.57 -6.52
C LEU A 200 11.60 1.09 -5.30
N VAL A 201 11.89 1.64 -4.12
CA VAL A 201 11.17 1.35 -2.87
C VAL A 201 10.34 2.57 -2.49
N LEU A 202 9.03 2.39 -2.32
CA LEU A 202 8.16 3.46 -1.85
C LEU A 202 8.18 3.48 -0.31
N ALA A 203 8.57 4.62 0.26
CA ALA A 203 8.54 4.82 1.70
C ALA A 203 7.88 6.16 2.04
N GLY A 204 6.56 6.13 2.24
CA GLY A 204 5.75 7.34 2.45
C GLY A 204 5.76 8.30 1.24
N ALA A 205 5.83 7.73 0.04
CA ALA A 205 5.60 8.44 -1.22
C ALA A 205 4.09 8.63 -1.49
N PRO A 206 3.69 9.64 -2.29
CA PRO A 206 2.33 9.68 -2.85
C PRO A 206 2.11 8.50 -3.81
N ILE A 207 0.86 8.32 -4.28
CA ILE A 207 0.58 7.41 -5.38
C ILE A 207 1.44 7.80 -6.57
N VAL A 208 2.21 6.84 -7.06
CA VAL A 208 3.20 7.02 -8.11
C VAL A 208 2.56 6.78 -9.48
N ARG A 209 2.81 7.68 -10.43
CA ARG A 209 2.21 7.66 -11.77
C ARG A 209 3.02 6.82 -12.74
N ALA A 210 2.43 6.50 -13.90
CA ALA A 210 3.03 5.65 -14.93
C ALA A 210 4.43 6.12 -15.40
N ASN A 211 4.67 7.43 -15.44
CA ASN A 211 5.97 8.00 -15.82
C ASN A 211 7.10 7.62 -14.85
N ILE A 212 6.78 7.28 -13.61
CA ILE A 212 7.74 6.83 -12.61
C ILE A 212 7.72 5.30 -12.49
N LEU A 213 6.53 4.67 -12.50
CA LEU A 213 6.38 3.21 -12.36
C LEU A 213 7.13 2.41 -13.44
N GLY A 214 7.23 2.95 -14.66
CA GLY A 214 7.91 2.29 -15.79
C GLY A 214 9.43 2.44 -15.80
N ILE A 215 10.03 3.15 -14.85
CA ILE A 215 11.48 3.43 -14.82
C ILE A 215 12.30 2.25 -14.28
N PRO A 216 11.94 1.64 -13.13
CA PRO A 216 12.79 0.62 -12.50
C PRO A 216 12.85 -0.64 -13.35
N ARG A 217 14.06 -1.17 -13.57
CA ARG A 217 14.27 -2.34 -14.42
C ARG A 217 13.56 -3.60 -13.91
N ILE A 218 13.54 -3.82 -12.59
CA ILE A 218 12.91 -4.99 -11.96
C ILE A 218 11.50 -4.64 -11.48
N GLY A 219 11.34 -3.46 -10.88
CA GLY A 219 10.04 -2.94 -10.51
C GLY A 219 10.07 -2.01 -9.31
N THR A 220 8.89 -1.57 -8.93
CA THR A 220 8.66 -0.75 -7.74
C THR A 220 8.08 -1.61 -6.64
N LEU A 221 8.63 -1.55 -5.43
CA LEU A 221 8.16 -2.27 -4.25
C LEU A 221 7.51 -1.30 -3.26
N ASN A 222 6.46 -1.77 -2.61
CA ASN A 222 5.83 -1.12 -1.47
C ASN A 222 5.57 -2.16 -0.36
N ALA A 223 5.63 -1.72 0.89
CA ALA A 223 5.06 -2.50 2.00
C ALA A 223 3.74 -1.89 2.43
N HIS A 224 2.72 -2.73 2.52
CA HIS A 224 1.36 -2.37 2.84
C HIS A 224 0.94 -3.04 4.15
N GLN A 225 0.27 -2.31 5.06
CA GLN A 225 -0.10 -2.82 6.39
C GLN A 225 -1.40 -3.65 6.37
N GLY A 226 -1.57 -4.50 5.36
CA GLY A 226 -2.70 -5.42 5.27
C GLY A 226 -2.30 -6.74 4.61
N ALA A 227 -3.03 -7.80 4.93
CA ALA A 227 -2.96 -9.07 4.21
C ALA A 227 -3.57 -8.87 2.81
N LEU A 228 -2.73 -8.90 1.78
CA LEU A 228 -3.18 -8.82 0.39
C LEU A 228 -3.58 -10.21 -0.13
N PRO A 229 -4.63 -10.33 -0.96
CA PRO A 229 -5.47 -9.25 -1.51
C PRO A 229 -6.59 -8.74 -0.58
N LYS A 230 -6.87 -9.44 0.52
CA LYS A 230 -8.06 -9.23 1.37
C LYS A 230 -8.25 -7.79 1.85
N TYR A 231 -7.17 -7.12 2.22
CA TYR A 231 -7.18 -5.76 2.80
C TYR A 231 -6.34 -4.78 1.98
N ARG A 232 -6.91 -4.13 0.96
CA ARG A 232 -6.25 -3.06 0.17
C ARG A 232 -6.58 -1.67 0.70
N GLY A 233 -5.74 -0.66 0.42
CA GLY A 233 -6.06 0.75 0.66
C GLY A 233 -5.73 1.24 2.07
N MET A 234 -6.63 1.96 2.72
CA MET A 234 -6.29 2.75 3.91
C MET A 234 -6.82 2.13 5.21
N ASN A 235 -6.12 2.38 6.33
CA ASN A 235 -6.49 1.92 7.68
C ASN A 235 -6.72 0.40 7.80
N VAL A 236 -6.02 -0.37 6.99
CA VAL A 236 -6.21 -1.82 6.88
C VAL A 236 -5.82 -2.61 8.14
N VAL A 237 -4.91 -2.09 8.97
CA VAL A 237 -4.66 -2.62 10.33
C VAL A 237 -5.93 -2.51 11.16
N GLU A 238 -6.56 -1.33 11.19
CA GLU A 238 -7.78 -1.12 11.95
C GLU A 238 -8.95 -1.93 11.39
N TRP A 239 -9.06 -2.05 10.07
CA TRP A 239 -10.11 -2.86 9.44
C TRP A 239 -9.93 -4.35 9.74
N ALA A 240 -8.70 -4.87 9.71
CA ALA A 240 -8.43 -6.25 10.10
C ALA A 240 -8.86 -6.51 11.55
N ILE A 241 -8.47 -5.64 12.49
CA ILE A 241 -8.89 -5.73 13.90
C ILE A 241 -10.42 -5.64 14.02
N PHE A 242 -11.05 -4.72 13.30
CA PHE A 242 -12.49 -4.53 13.33
C PHE A 242 -13.26 -5.78 12.86
N ASP A 243 -12.75 -6.42 11.81
CA ASP A 243 -13.30 -7.66 11.23
C ASP A 243 -12.91 -8.92 12.03
N GLY A 244 -12.09 -8.80 13.08
CA GLY A 244 -11.57 -9.95 13.83
C GLY A 244 -10.57 -10.81 13.06
N SER A 245 -9.91 -10.23 12.05
CA SER A 245 -8.82 -10.88 11.30
C SER A 245 -7.45 -10.50 11.87
N VAL A 246 -6.47 -11.37 11.64
CA VAL A 246 -5.06 -11.10 12.00
C VAL A 246 -4.53 -9.94 11.15
N PRO A 247 -4.03 -8.84 11.77
CA PRO A 247 -3.34 -7.80 11.03
C PRO A 247 -2.03 -8.35 10.46
N SER A 248 -1.68 -7.93 9.25
CA SER A 248 -0.47 -8.40 8.57
C SER A 248 0.15 -7.26 7.76
N VAL A 249 1.39 -7.44 7.32
CA VAL A 249 2.10 -6.56 6.41
C VAL A 249 2.47 -7.37 5.17
N SER A 250 2.17 -6.83 3.99
CA SER A 250 2.55 -7.45 2.71
C SER A 250 3.52 -6.56 1.95
N VAL A 251 4.64 -7.10 1.47
CA VAL A 251 5.44 -6.47 0.42
C VAL A 251 4.92 -6.91 -0.93
N HIS A 252 4.70 -5.97 -1.83
CA HIS A 252 4.18 -6.23 -3.16
C HIS A 252 4.86 -5.35 -4.23
N PHE A 253 4.80 -5.82 -5.47
CA PHE A 253 5.11 -4.99 -6.62
C PHE A 253 3.99 -3.98 -6.86
N VAL A 254 4.35 -2.73 -7.10
CA VAL A 254 3.41 -1.67 -7.40
C VAL A 254 3.06 -1.69 -8.88
N ASP A 255 1.76 -1.74 -9.16
CA ASP A 255 1.16 -1.59 -10.49
C ASP A 255 0.29 -0.30 -10.51
N PRO A 256 -0.45 0.00 -11.59
CA PRO A 256 -1.32 1.17 -11.63
C PRO A 256 -2.52 1.15 -10.66
N GLY A 257 -2.84 0.00 -10.04
CA GLY A 257 -3.94 -0.14 -9.10
C GLY A 257 -3.55 0.19 -7.65
N ILE A 258 -4.52 0.08 -6.75
CA ILE A 258 -4.31 0.31 -5.31
C ILE A 258 -4.05 -1.03 -4.62
N ASP A 259 -2.78 -1.30 -4.33
CA ASP A 259 -2.31 -2.51 -3.68
C ASP A 259 -2.73 -3.81 -4.41
N THR A 260 -2.73 -3.79 -5.75
CA THR A 260 -3.19 -4.91 -6.59
C THR A 260 -2.07 -5.75 -7.19
N GLY A 261 -0.83 -5.25 -7.22
CA GLY A 261 0.26 -5.96 -7.88
C GLY A 261 0.78 -7.18 -7.11
N ASP A 262 1.63 -7.96 -7.76
CA ASP A 262 2.05 -9.27 -7.25
C ASP A 262 2.67 -9.19 -5.85
N VAL A 263 2.20 -10.04 -4.94
CA VAL A 263 2.73 -10.15 -3.58
C VAL A 263 4.09 -10.84 -3.63
N VAL A 264 5.04 -10.30 -2.88
CA VAL A 264 6.38 -10.86 -2.69
C VAL A 264 6.42 -11.70 -1.41
N ALA A 265 5.92 -11.14 -0.30
CA ALA A 265 5.85 -11.80 0.99
C ALA A 265 4.82 -11.11 1.90
N THR A 266 4.30 -11.84 2.87
CA THR A 266 3.39 -11.34 3.90
C THR A 266 3.82 -11.84 5.27
N GLU A 267 3.78 -10.97 6.28
CA GLU A 267 4.11 -11.27 7.67
C GLU A 267 2.96 -10.85 8.59
N GLU A 268 2.56 -11.72 9.50
CA GLU A 268 1.54 -11.42 10.49
C GLU A 268 2.08 -10.53 11.61
N ILE A 269 1.22 -9.67 12.15
CA ILE A 269 1.54 -8.80 13.28
C ILE A 269 0.89 -9.37 14.52
N GLU A 270 1.70 -9.65 15.54
CA GLU A 270 1.20 -10.08 16.84
C GLU A 270 0.28 -9.00 17.45
N VAL A 271 -0.89 -9.44 17.90
CA VAL A 271 -1.87 -8.62 18.61
C VAL A 271 -2.16 -9.23 19.98
N ARG A 272 -2.01 -8.41 21.01
CA ARG A 272 -2.22 -8.73 22.42
C ARG A 272 -3.49 -8.04 22.92
N SER A 273 -4.12 -8.61 23.94
CA SER A 273 -5.33 -8.04 24.56
C SER A 273 -5.12 -6.67 25.21
N THR A 274 -3.87 -6.33 25.54
CA THR A 274 -3.48 -5.05 26.13
C THR A 274 -3.05 -4.00 25.10
N ASP A 275 -3.13 -4.32 23.80
CA ASP A 275 -2.67 -3.41 22.77
C ASP A 275 -3.60 -2.22 22.53
N THR A 276 -2.97 -1.14 22.08
CA THR A 276 -3.65 -0.04 21.40
C THR A 276 -3.52 -0.20 19.88
N ILE A 277 -4.46 0.38 19.13
CA ILE A 277 -4.35 0.46 17.67
C ILE A 277 -3.01 1.09 17.27
N GLU A 278 -2.59 2.14 17.98
CA GLU A 278 -1.30 2.81 17.78
C GLU A 278 -0.12 1.86 18.01
N GLY A 279 -0.17 1.02 19.05
CA GLY A 279 0.84 0.00 19.33
C GLY A 279 0.96 -1.04 18.22
N VAL A 280 -0.18 -1.57 17.75
CA VAL A 280 -0.20 -2.52 16.61
C VAL A 280 0.34 -1.85 15.34
N ARG A 281 -0.04 -0.59 15.07
CA ARG A 281 0.45 0.16 13.91
C ARG A 281 1.95 0.45 13.99
N ALA A 282 2.48 0.74 15.17
CA ALA A 282 3.91 0.95 15.37
C ALA A 282 4.68 -0.33 15.07
N ARG A 283 4.22 -1.49 15.58
CA ARG A 283 4.82 -2.79 15.24
C ARG A 283 4.71 -3.11 13.75
N ALA A 284 3.55 -2.86 13.14
CA ALA A 284 3.37 -3.03 11.70
C ALA A 284 4.35 -2.16 10.90
N ALA A 285 4.61 -0.91 11.29
CA ALA A 285 5.58 -0.04 10.63
C ALA A 285 7.01 -0.58 10.73
N THR A 286 7.40 -1.14 11.88
CA THR A 286 8.69 -1.83 12.04
C THR A 286 8.78 -3.06 11.13
N THR A 287 7.74 -3.89 11.11
CA THR A 287 7.67 -5.06 10.21
C THR A 287 7.75 -4.66 8.74
N GLN A 288 7.07 -3.58 8.32
CA GLN A 288 7.18 -3.06 6.95
C GLN A 288 8.62 -2.74 6.56
N ALA A 289 9.37 -2.03 7.42
CA ALA A 289 10.75 -1.68 7.13
C ALA A 289 11.65 -2.92 7.01
N HIS A 290 11.47 -3.90 7.92
CA HIS A 290 12.24 -5.14 7.91
C HIS A 290 11.90 -6.04 6.72
N LEU A 291 10.62 -6.16 6.36
CA LEU A 291 10.17 -6.99 5.25
C LEU A 291 10.58 -6.39 3.90
N LEU A 292 10.52 -5.05 3.75
CA LEU A 292 11.10 -4.36 2.58
C LEU A 292 12.61 -4.60 2.48
N ALA A 293 13.33 -4.46 3.59
CA ALA A 293 14.77 -4.69 3.60
C ALA A 293 15.14 -6.13 3.22
N TRP A 294 14.37 -7.10 3.71
CA TRP A 294 14.50 -8.50 3.29
C TRP A 294 14.27 -8.64 1.77
N ALA A 295 13.18 -8.07 1.23
CA ALA A 295 12.88 -8.16 -0.19
C ALA A 295 13.99 -7.53 -1.05
N VAL A 296 14.49 -6.35 -0.67
CA VAL A 296 15.63 -5.72 -1.35
C VAL A 296 16.87 -6.63 -1.32
N GLY A 297 17.21 -7.19 -0.15
CA GLY A 297 18.35 -8.11 -0.02
C GLY A 297 18.21 -9.38 -0.87
N VAL A 298 17.02 -9.98 -0.92
CA VAL A 298 16.73 -11.11 -1.80
C VAL A 298 16.93 -10.70 -3.26
N ALA A 299 16.39 -9.56 -3.67
CA ALA A 299 16.46 -9.10 -5.05
C ALA A 299 17.89 -8.82 -5.53
N CYS A 300 18.81 -8.47 -4.62
CA CYS A 300 20.23 -8.34 -4.94
C CYS A 300 20.93 -9.66 -5.30
N SER A 301 20.35 -10.81 -4.93
CA SER A 301 20.96 -12.13 -5.11
C SER A 301 20.19 -13.03 -6.07
N ARG A 302 18.85 -12.89 -6.14
CA ARG A 302 17.96 -13.72 -6.95
C ARG A 302 16.69 -12.96 -7.34
N PRO A 303 15.96 -13.40 -8.37
CA PRO A 303 14.64 -12.85 -8.67
C PRO A 303 13.69 -12.95 -7.48
N LEU A 304 12.86 -11.91 -7.28
CA LEU A 304 11.81 -11.93 -6.28
C LEU A 304 10.64 -12.83 -6.71
N PRO A 305 9.98 -13.52 -5.76
CA PRO A 305 8.72 -14.19 -6.04
C PRO A 305 7.66 -13.18 -6.49
N ARG A 306 6.76 -13.65 -7.35
CA ARG A 306 5.61 -12.91 -7.83
C ARG A 306 4.38 -13.79 -7.65
N LEU A 307 3.59 -13.47 -6.62
CA LEU A 307 2.35 -14.16 -6.28
C LEU A 307 1.17 -13.29 -6.74
N PRO A 308 0.52 -13.62 -7.87
CA PRO A 308 -0.54 -12.79 -8.41
C PRO A 308 -1.75 -12.72 -7.47
N GLN A 309 -2.33 -11.52 -7.37
CA GLN A 309 -3.55 -11.31 -6.61
C GLN A 309 -4.79 -11.54 -7.47
N ARG A 310 -5.76 -12.37 -7.03
CA ARG A 310 -7.06 -12.45 -7.71
C ARG A 310 -7.95 -11.28 -7.28
N ALA A 311 -8.58 -10.63 -8.26
CA ALA A 311 -9.44 -9.46 -7.99
C ALA A 311 -10.62 -9.78 -7.05
N ALA A 312 -11.21 -10.98 -7.16
CA ALA A 312 -12.35 -11.40 -6.36
C ALA A 312 -12.03 -11.70 -4.88
N GLU A 313 -10.75 -11.86 -4.53
CA GLU A 313 -10.30 -12.23 -3.18
C GLU A 313 -10.04 -11.00 -2.28
N GLY A 314 -10.16 -9.79 -2.83
CA GLY A 314 -9.81 -8.55 -2.15
C GLY A 314 -10.87 -7.46 -2.23
N ARG A 315 -10.87 -6.55 -1.25
CA ARG A 315 -11.63 -5.30 -1.30
C ARG A 315 -10.75 -4.11 -0.93
N GLN A 316 -11.06 -2.96 -1.52
CA GLN A 316 -10.39 -1.70 -1.18
C GLN A 316 -11.11 -1.04 0.00
N TYR A 317 -10.33 -0.72 1.03
CA TYR A 317 -10.78 0.02 2.20
C TYR A 317 -10.35 1.48 2.13
N TYR A 318 -11.17 2.32 2.75
CA TYR A 318 -10.92 3.74 2.90
C TYR A 318 -10.62 4.09 4.35
N VAL A 319 -10.30 5.36 4.58
CA VAL A 319 -10.01 5.86 5.93
C VAL A 319 -11.15 5.49 6.88
N MET A 320 -10.82 4.82 7.97
CA MET A 320 -11.82 4.37 8.94
C MET A 320 -12.43 5.57 9.66
N HIS A 321 -13.76 5.66 9.67
CA HIS A 321 -14.45 6.74 10.36
C HIS A 321 -14.11 6.76 11.87
N PRO A 322 -13.91 7.93 12.51
CA PRO A 322 -13.50 8.00 13.92
C PRO A 322 -14.41 7.25 14.90
N ARG A 323 -15.73 7.17 14.62
CA ARG A 323 -16.66 6.36 15.44
C ARG A 323 -16.34 4.86 15.35
N LEU A 324 -16.06 4.34 14.15
CA LEU A 324 -15.68 2.94 13.97
C LEU A 324 -14.33 2.67 14.63
N ARG A 325 -13.37 3.58 14.48
CA ARG A 325 -12.06 3.46 15.15
C ARG A 325 -12.17 3.33 16.67
N ARG A 326 -13.08 4.10 17.31
CA ARG A 326 -13.36 3.96 18.75
C ARG A 326 -13.94 2.60 19.10
N VAL A 327 -14.84 2.06 18.27
CA VAL A 327 -15.38 0.70 18.45
C VAL A 327 -14.27 -0.34 18.30
N THR A 328 -13.43 -0.22 17.27
CA THR A 328 -12.25 -1.08 17.06
C THR A 328 -11.33 -1.09 18.27
N GLN A 329 -11.02 0.09 18.83
CA GLN A 329 -10.16 0.20 20.01
C GLN A 329 -10.75 -0.50 21.24
N ARG A 330 -12.07 -0.42 21.45
CA ARG A 330 -12.75 -1.14 22.53
C ARG A 330 -12.73 -2.65 22.32
N ARG A 331 -12.98 -3.12 21.09
CA ARG A 331 -12.89 -4.54 20.72
C ARG A 331 -11.48 -5.10 20.97
N LEU A 332 -10.45 -4.34 20.59
CA LEU A 332 -9.05 -4.71 20.79
C LEU A 332 -8.72 -4.89 22.28
N ALA A 333 -9.21 -3.99 23.13
CA ALA A 333 -9.03 -4.04 24.58
C ALA A 333 -9.86 -5.13 25.29
N GLY A 334 -10.57 -6.00 24.55
CA GLY A 334 -11.46 -7.02 25.11
C GLY A 334 -12.71 -6.44 25.79
N VAL A 335 -13.00 -5.14 25.63
CA VAL A 335 -14.17 -4.50 26.20
C VAL A 335 -15.37 -4.74 25.28
N SER A 336 -16.24 -5.67 25.67
CA SER A 336 -17.51 -5.92 24.99
C SER A 336 -18.34 -4.63 24.90
N ASP A 337 -18.92 -4.40 23.72
CA ASP A 337 -19.80 -3.25 23.46
C ASP A 337 -21.04 -3.33 24.36
N PRO A 338 -21.32 -2.35 25.25
CA PRO A 338 -22.51 -2.38 26.10
C PRO A 338 -23.81 -2.44 25.29
N ALA A 339 -23.80 -2.02 24.02
CA ALA A 339 -24.96 -2.14 23.13
C ALA A 339 -25.26 -3.60 22.71
N ARG A 340 -24.30 -4.52 22.80
CA ARG A 340 -24.51 -5.97 22.59
C ARG A 340 -24.91 -6.72 23.87
N ALA A 341 -24.73 -6.11 25.05
CA ALA A 341 -25.10 -6.74 26.32
C ALA A 341 -26.60 -6.61 26.64
N SER A 342 -27.35 -5.77 25.92
CA SER A 342 -28.77 -5.51 26.19
C SER A 342 -29.76 -6.31 25.35
N THR A 343 -29.31 -7.15 24.42
CA THR A 343 -30.20 -7.86 23.46
C THR A 343 -30.56 -9.30 23.85
N THR A 344 -30.12 -9.80 25.02
CA THR A 344 -30.40 -11.18 25.49
C THR A 344 -31.29 -11.28 26.73
N ARG A 345 -32.07 -10.23 27.03
CA ARG A 345 -33.19 -10.35 28.00
C ARG A 345 -34.51 -9.98 27.33
N ARG A 346 -35.16 -10.97 26.73
CA ARG A 346 -36.62 -11.10 26.68
C ARG A 346 -37.00 -12.56 26.67
#